data_AF-A0A2E4JEM8-F1
#
_entry.id   AF-A0A2E4JEM8-F1
#
_cell.length_a   1.000
_cell.length_b   1.000
_cell.length_c   1.000
_cell.angle_alpha   90.00
_cell.angle_beta   90.00
_cell.angle_gamma   90.00
#
_symmetry.space_group_name_H-M   'P 1'
#
loop_
_entity.id
_entity.type
_entity.pdbx_description
1 polymer ?
#
loop_
_entity_poly.entity_id
_entity_poly.type
_entity_poly.pdbx_seq_one_letter_code
_entity_poly.pdbx_strand_id
1 'polypeptide(L)'
;MRCGSEKAPLPETKEVLIAFYRGAPRRESRTRVNERIRTREIRVIDDQGEQLGIMPPQQALVIAKEKGLDLVEISPTASPPVCRIMDFGRYQYQEQKRAREAKKRQKTIDVKEIKFRPKVDEHDYQFKKKHIERFLADGDKVKATIFMRGREQAHPEIGRRILERLVKDLGDQVTQETMPRREGNTMHTILSQRTPSRGADKKS
;
A
#
# COMPACT_ATOMS: atom_id res chain seq x y z
N MET A 1 -8.40 37.34 50.69
CA MET A 1 -7.27 36.47 50.27
C MET A 1 -7.61 35.88 48.90
N ARG A 2 -6.85 36.26 47.88
CA ARG A 2 -6.87 35.62 46.55
C ARG A 2 -6.01 34.36 46.62
N CYS A 3 -6.48 33.27 46.02
CA CYS A 3 -5.61 32.34 45.31
C CYS A 3 -6.45 31.63 44.25
N GLY A 4 -6.31 32.07 43.01
CA GLY A 4 -6.71 31.33 41.83
C GLY A 4 -5.48 30.68 41.21
N SER A 5 -5.71 29.57 40.51
CA SER A 5 -4.89 29.04 39.41
C SER A 5 -5.61 27.77 38.95
N GLU A 6 -6.53 27.90 38.01
CA GLU A 6 -6.28 27.80 36.56
C GLU A 6 -6.35 26.35 36.09
N LYS A 7 -7.47 26.03 35.46
CA LYS A 7 -7.60 24.89 34.55
C LYS A 7 -6.59 25.10 33.42
N ALA A 8 -5.56 24.27 33.35
CA ALA A 8 -4.72 24.21 32.16
C ALA A 8 -5.47 23.46 31.04
N PRO A 9 -5.52 24.02 29.83
CA PRO A 9 -6.35 23.56 28.71
C PRO A 9 -5.76 22.33 28.00
N LEU A 10 -6.64 21.52 27.41
CA LEU A 10 -6.28 20.53 26.39
C LEU A 10 -5.61 21.26 25.22
N PRO A 11 -4.44 20.81 24.72
CA PRO A 11 -3.89 21.37 23.50
C PRO A 11 -4.78 21.00 22.29
N GLU A 12 -5.37 22.03 21.68
CA GLU A 12 -5.84 22.03 20.30
C GLU A 12 -4.65 21.79 19.36
N THR A 13 -4.51 20.57 18.86
CA THR A 13 -3.68 20.29 17.69
C THR A 13 -4.47 19.43 16.71
N LYS A 14 -4.73 20.02 15.55
CA LYS A 14 -5.65 19.65 14.47
C LYS A 14 -5.36 18.32 13.76
N GLU A 15 -4.75 17.34 14.41
CA GLU A 15 -4.31 16.08 13.76
C GLU A 15 -5.13 14.84 14.13
N VAL A 16 -6.13 14.96 15.02
CA VAL A 16 -6.98 13.81 15.40
C VAL A 16 -8.26 13.71 14.53
N LEU A 17 -8.49 14.64 13.62
CA LEU A 17 -9.68 14.69 12.74
C LEU A 17 -9.54 13.92 11.42
N ILE A 18 -8.43 13.21 11.17
CA ILE A 18 -8.19 12.50 9.89
C ILE A 18 -8.52 10.99 9.96
N ALA A 19 -8.80 10.44 11.15
CA ALA A 19 -8.89 8.98 11.31
C ALA A 19 -10.32 8.36 11.31
N PHE A 20 -11.40 9.15 11.30
CA PHE A 20 -12.77 8.62 11.37
C PHE A 20 -13.65 8.83 10.12
N TYR A 21 -13.12 9.43 9.05
CA TYR A 21 -13.74 9.39 7.71
C TYR A 21 -13.04 8.39 6.78
N ARG A 22 -12.73 7.18 7.27
CA ARG A 22 -12.62 6.02 6.37
C ARG A 22 -14.03 5.59 6.00
N GLY A 23 -14.68 6.38 5.13
CA GLY A 23 -15.78 5.88 4.35
C GLY A 23 -15.32 4.56 3.73
N ALA A 24 -16.08 3.48 3.99
CA ALA A 24 -15.87 2.20 3.31
C ALA A 24 -15.61 2.47 1.83
N PRO A 25 -14.68 1.75 1.16
CA PRO A 25 -14.40 1.97 -0.24
C PRO A 25 -15.74 1.98 -0.97
N ARG A 26 -16.09 3.15 -1.52
CA ARG A 26 -17.29 3.37 -2.31
C ARG A 26 -17.31 2.21 -3.30
N ARG A 27 -18.27 1.28 -3.16
CA ARG A 27 -18.39 0.06 -3.98
C ARG A 27 -17.91 0.43 -5.38
N GLU A 28 -16.81 -0.18 -5.84
CA GLU A 28 -16.24 0.09 -7.16
C GLU A 28 -17.41 0.27 -8.11
N SER A 29 -17.52 1.49 -8.66
CA SER A 29 -18.66 1.88 -9.48
C SER A 29 -18.76 0.87 -10.61
N ARG A 30 -19.64 -0.13 -10.45
CA ARG A 30 -19.88 -1.14 -11.47
C ARG A 30 -20.11 -0.39 -12.76
N THR A 31 -19.22 -0.59 -13.73
CA THR A 31 -19.30 0.01 -15.07
C THR A 31 -20.75 -0.06 -15.54
N ARG A 32 -21.35 1.09 -15.84
CA ARG A 32 -22.73 1.14 -16.31
C ARG A 32 -22.74 0.73 -17.77
N VAL A 33 -23.75 -0.06 -18.12
CA VAL A 33 -23.89 -0.64 -19.44
C VAL A 33 -25.35 -0.55 -19.85
N ASN A 34 -25.57 -0.28 -21.13
CA ASN A 34 -26.87 -0.24 -21.78
C ASN A 34 -27.88 0.61 -20.98
N GLU A 35 -29.03 0.04 -20.61
CA GLU A 35 -30.13 0.70 -19.91
C GLU A 35 -29.76 1.21 -18.50
N ARG A 36 -28.58 0.84 -17.98
CA ARG A 36 -28.08 1.33 -16.68
C ARG A 36 -27.49 2.74 -16.78
N ILE A 37 -27.28 3.27 -17.99
CA ILE A 37 -26.83 4.64 -18.24
C ILE A 37 -28.06 5.56 -18.16
N ARG A 38 -28.06 6.48 -17.19
CA ARG A 38 -29.24 7.33 -16.86
C ARG A 38 -29.05 8.82 -17.17
N THR A 39 -27.94 9.21 -17.77
CA THR A 39 -27.65 10.59 -18.14
C THR A 39 -28.44 11.03 -19.36
N ARG A 40 -28.65 12.34 -19.51
CA ARG A 40 -29.41 12.91 -20.64
C ARG A 40 -28.63 12.87 -21.95
N GLU A 41 -27.33 13.13 -21.86
CA GLU A 41 -26.42 13.18 -23.01
C GLU A 41 -25.13 12.44 -22.67
N ILE A 42 -24.57 11.78 -23.66
CA ILE A 42 -23.31 11.04 -23.59
C ILE A 42 -22.48 11.32 -24.83
N ARG A 43 -21.15 11.33 -24.68
CA ARG A 43 -20.22 11.30 -25.81
C ARG A 43 -19.99 9.86 -26.21
N VAL A 44 -20.25 9.52 -27.47
CA VAL A 44 -20.22 8.14 -27.97
C VAL A 44 -19.02 7.92 -28.87
N ILE A 45 -18.32 6.82 -28.61
CA ILE A 45 -17.27 6.27 -29.46
C ILE A 45 -17.77 4.92 -29.98
N ASP A 46 -17.61 4.65 -31.27
CA ASP A 46 -18.01 3.37 -31.85
C ASP A 46 -16.99 2.24 -31.53
N ASP A 47 -17.22 1.05 -32.09
CA ASP A 47 -16.37 -0.13 -31.92
C ASP A 47 -15.04 -0.04 -32.69
N GLN A 48 -14.94 0.82 -33.70
CA GLN A 48 -13.73 1.09 -34.49
C GLN A 48 -12.89 2.24 -33.90
N GLY A 49 -13.43 2.94 -32.90
CA GLY A 49 -12.77 4.09 -32.26
C GLY A 49 -13.16 5.44 -32.87
N GLU A 50 -14.09 5.48 -33.81
CA GLU A 50 -14.65 6.69 -34.39
C GLU A 50 -15.53 7.43 -33.37
N GLN A 51 -15.45 8.77 -33.37
CA GLN A 51 -16.29 9.59 -32.52
C GLN A 51 -17.62 9.87 -33.21
N LEU A 52 -18.70 9.30 -32.68
CA LEU A 52 -20.06 9.55 -33.18
C LEU A 52 -20.66 10.85 -32.63
N GLY A 53 -19.95 11.53 -31.73
CA GLY A 53 -20.35 12.81 -31.16
C GLY A 53 -21.15 12.68 -29.85
N ILE A 54 -21.90 13.74 -29.51
CA ILE A 54 -22.74 13.80 -28.32
C ILE A 54 -24.18 13.48 -28.72
N MET A 55 -24.79 12.52 -28.04
CA MET A 55 -26.17 12.10 -28.32
C MET A 55 -26.87 11.56 -27.06
N PRO A 56 -28.20 11.40 -27.10
CA PRO A 56 -28.93 10.71 -26.03
C PRO A 56 -28.56 9.20 -25.97
N PRO A 57 -28.55 8.58 -24.78
CA PRO A 57 -28.26 7.16 -24.63
C PRO A 57 -29.15 6.23 -25.46
N GLN A 58 -30.41 6.61 -25.68
CA GLN A 58 -31.37 5.84 -26.47
C GLN A 58 -30.91 5.66 -27.92
N GLN A 59 -30.36 6.71 -28.53
CA GLN A 59 -29.83 6.65 -29.90
C GLN A 59 -28.59 5.76 -29.95
N ALA A 60 -27.68 5.92 -29.01
CA ALA A 60 -26.46 5.10 -28.91
C ALA A 60 -26.77 3.61 -28.67
N LEU A 61 -27.82 3.31 -27.90
CA LEU A 61 -28.31 1.96 -27.65
C LEU A 61 -28.81 1.26 -28.91
N VAL A 62 -29.47 1.99 -29.82
CA VAL A 62 -29.91 1.44 -31.11
C VAL A 62 -28.70 1.02 -31.94
N ILE A 63 -27.70 1.91 -32.06
CA ILE A 63 -26.46 1.64 -32.81
C ILE A 63 -25.71 0.43 -32.22
N ALA A 64 -25.63 0.34 -30.89
CA ALA A 64 -25.02 -0.81 -30.22
C ALA A 64 -25.76 -2.12 -30.55
N LYS A 65 -27.10 -2.11 -30.50
CA LYS A 65 -27.94 -3.28 -30.82
C LYS A 65 -27.84 -3.71 -32.28
N GLU A 66 -27.80 -2.77 -33.22
CA GLU A 66 -27.61 -3.06 -34.66
C GLU A 66 -26.28 -3.78 -34.93
N LYS A 67 -25.25 -3.46 -34.15
CA LYS A 67 -23.93 -4.10 -34.22
C LYS A 67 -23.81 -5.37 -33.36
N GLY A 68 -24.84 -5.73 -32.58
CA GLY A 68 -24.79 -6.84 -31.63
C GLY A 68 -23.80 -6.63 -30.48
N LEU A 69 -23.53 -5.38 -30.10
CA LEU A 69 -22.58 -4.96 -29.07
C LEU A 69 -23.30 -4.24 -27.91
N ASP A 70 -22.55 -3.92 -26.86
CA ASP A 70 -23.04 -3.18 -25.70
C ASP A 70 -22.59 -1.73 -25.71
N LEU A 71 -23.42 -0.84 -25.18
CA LEU A 71 -23.05 0.54 -24.86
C LEU A 71 -22.44 0.59 -23.45
N VAL A 72 -21.13 0.79 -23.34
CA VAL A 72 -20.40 0.72 -22.08
C VAL A 72 -19.89 2.11 -21.66
N GLU A 73 -20.22 2.54 -20.44
CA GLU A 73 -19.75 3.81 -19.87
C GLU A 73 -18.29 3.68 -19.38
N ILE A 74 -17.33 4.17 -20.16
CA ILE A 74 -15.89 4.07 -19.87
C ILE A 74 -15.37 5.22 -19.00
N SER A 75 -15.99 6.40 -19.07
CA SER A 75 -15.60 7.57 -18.27
C SER A 75 -16.83 8.26 -17.67
N PRO A 76 -17.23 7.89 -16.44
CA PRO A 76 -18.37 8.51 -15.76
C PRO A 76 -18.08 9.93 -15.25
N THR A 77 -16.80 10.30 -15.14
CA THR A 77 -16.37 11.61 -14.59
C THR A 77 -16.27 12.70 -15.66
N ALA A 78 -16.38 12.36 -16.94
CA ALA A 78 -16.37 13.33 -18.03
C ALA A 78 -17.72 14.07 -18.14
N SER A 79 -17.70 15.28 -18.70
CA SER A 79 -18.89 16.08 -19.00
C SER A 79 -18.96 16.40 -20.50
N PRO A 80 -19.89 15.81 -21.28
CA PRO A 80 -20.76 14.67 -20.92
C PRO A 80 -19.97 13.36 -20.73
N PRO A 81 -20.52 12.35 -20.01
CA PRO A 81 -19.87 11.06 -19.80
C PRO A 81 -19.52 10.38 -21.12
N VAL A 82 -18.37 9.68 -21.15
CA VAL A 82 -17.92 8.99 -22.36
C VAL A 82 -18.37 7.53 -22.32
N CYS A 83 -19.12 7.14 -23.35
CA CYS A 83 -19.55 5.77 -23.59
C CYS A 83 -18.90 5.26 -24.87
N ARG A 84 -18.56 3.97 -24.90
CA ARG A 84 -18.05 3.30 -26.09
C ARG A 84 -18.89 2.07 -26.40
N ILE A 85 -19.17 1.84 -27.67
CA ILE A 85 -19.83 0.64 -28.17
C ILE A 85 -18.79 -0.48 -28.24
N MET A 86 -18.95 -1.54 -27.47
CA MET A 86 -18.02 -2.68 -27.43
C MET A 86 -18.65 -3.93 -26.80
N ASP A 87 -17.97 -5.07 -26.93
CA ASP A 87 -18.33 -6.29 -26.18
C ASP A 87 -17.98 -6.11 -24.70
N PHE A 88 -19.00 -6.07 -23.83
CA PHE A 88 -18.79 -5.87 -22.40
C PHE A 88 -18.11 -7.06 -21.72
N GLY A 89 -18.39 -8.29 -22.15
CA GLY A 89 -17.79 -9.49 -21.59
C GLY A 89 -16.28 -9.54 -21.82
N ARG A 90 -15.85 -9.24 -23.05
CA ARG A 90 -14.44 -9.13 -23.43
C ARG A 90 -13.75 -7.99 -22.69
N TYR A 91 -14.40 -6.84 -22.56
CA TYR A 91 -13.90 -5.71 -21.79
C TYR A 91 -13.67 -6.07 -20.32
N GLN A 92 -14.65 -6.68 -19.65
CA GLN A 92 -14.52 -7.11 -18.26
C GLN A 92 -13.39 -8.12 -18.07
N TYR A 93 -13.23 -9.06 -19.01
CA TYR A 93 -12.14 -10.03 -18.96
C TYR A 93 -10.77 -9.35 -19.07
N GLN A 94 -10.61 -8.42 -20.02
CA GLN A 94 -9.36 -7.69 -20.22
C GLN A 94 -9.01 -6.81 -19.01
N GLU A 95 -9.98 -6.09 -18.45
CA GLU A 95 -9.77 -5.27 -17.26
C GLU A 95 -9.40 -6.13 -16.05
N GLN A 96 -10.08 -7.27 -15.84
CA GLN A 96 -9.70 -8.21 -14.78
C GLN A 96 -8.31 -8.81 -14.99
N LYS A 97 -7.95 -9.16 -16.22
CA LYS A 97 -6.61 -9.67 -16.56
C LYS A 97 -5.55 -8.61 -16.26
N ARG A 98 -5.76 -7.38 -16.70
CA ARG A 98 -4.87 -6.24 -16.45
C ARG A 98 -4.73 -5.95 -14.97
N ALA A 99 -5.82 -5.96 -14.21
CA ALA A 99 -5.81 -5.77 -12.76
C ALA A 99 -5.04 -6.90 -12.05
N ARG A 100 -5.22 -8.16 -12.46
CA ARG A 100 -4.47 -9.31 -11.92
C ARG A 100 -2.98 -9.22 -12.24
N GLU A 101 -2.62 -8.86 -13.47
CA GLU A 101 -1.23 -8.66 -13.87
C GLU A 101 -0.58 -7.51 -13.12
N ALA A 102 -1.27 -6.39 -12.96
CA ALA A 102 -0.79 -5.25 -12.17
C ALA A 102 -0.56 -5.65 -10.71
N LYS A 103 -1.51 -6.37 -10.09
CA LYS A 103 -1.36 -6.89 -8.72
C LYS A 103 -0.21 -7.89 -8.59
N LYS A 104 0.00 -8.75 -9.59
CA LYS A 104 1.14 -9.69 -9.60
C LYS A 104 2.49 -8.98 -9.73
N ARG A 105 2.53 -7.88 -10.50
CA ARG A 105 3.75 -7.06 -10.69
C ARG A 105 4.03 -6.14 -9.50
N GLN A 106 3.04 -5.84 -8.68
CA GLN A 106 3.24 -5.09 -7.45
C GLN A 106 4.13 -5.90 -6.52
N LYS A 107 5.35 -5.40 -6.27
CA LYS A 107 6.26 -6.00 -5.30
C LYS A 107 5.65 -5.82 -3.90
N THR A 108 5.18 -6.90 -3.31
CA THR A 108 4.77 -6.92 -1.90
C THR A 108 6.03 -6.80 -1.04
N ILE A 109 6.07 -5.80 -0.17
CA ILE A 109 7.12 -5.66 0.83
C ILE A 109 6.57 -6.31 2.10
N ASP A 110 7.11 -7.47 2.46
CA ASP A 110 6.73 -8.15 3.69
C ASP A 110 7.62 -7.72 4.86
N VAL A 111 7.13 -7.91 6.09
CA VAL A 111 7.94 -7.80 7.30
C VAL A 111 8.27 -9.21 7.78
N LYS A 112 9.52 -9.65 7.58
CA LYS A 112 10.01 -10.94 8.07
C LYS A 112 10.50 -10.80 9.50
N GLU A 113 10.01 -11.65 10.41
CA GLU A 113 10.47 -11.64 11.81
C GLU A 113 11.61 -12.64 12.02
N ILE A 114 12.73 -12.18 12.60
CA ILE A 114 13.86 -13.03 12.99
C ILE A 114 14.08 -12.91 14.50
N LYS A 115 14.15 -14.07 15.16
CA LYS A 115 14.18 -14.18 16.62
C LYS A 115 15.57 -14.55 17.13
N PHE A 116 16.08 -13.75 18.06
CA PHE A 116 17.34 -13.96 18.75
C PHE A 116 17.09 -14.37 20.20
N ARG A 117 18.03 -15.15 20.75
CA ARG A 117 18.06 -15.50 22.18
C ARG A 117 19.05 -14.56 22.89
N PRO A 118 18.82 -14.21 24.17
CA PRO A 118 19.76 -13.37 24.94
C PRO A 118 21.17 -13.98 25.09
N LYS A 119 21.26 -15.32 25.03
CA LYS A 119 22.52 -16.09 25.04
C LYS A 119 22.78 -16.74 23.68
N VAL A 120 22.71 -15.95 22.61
CA VAL A 120 23.00 -16.42 21.26
C VAL A 120 24.50 -16.69 21.09
N ASP A 121 24.87 -17.82 20.51
CA ASP A 121 26.25 -18.12 20.14
C ASP A 121 26.63 -17.40 18.83
N GLU A 122 27.94 -17.28 18.58
CA GLU A 122 28.44 -16.54 17.41
C GLU A 122 28.01 -17.19 16.08
N HIS A 123 27.91 -18.52 16.02
CA HIS A 123 27.51 -19.22 14.80
C HIS A 123 26.03 -18.98 14.45
N ASP A 124 25.12 -19.11 15.43
CA ASP A 124 23.69 -18.80 15.26
C ASP A 124 23.47 -17.31 14.95
N TYR A 125 24.24 -16.42 15.56
CA TYR A 125 24.21 -15.00 15.26
C TYR A 125 24.56 -14.72 13.79
N GLN A 126 25.69 -15.23 13.30
CA GLN A 126 26.13 -15.03 11.92
C GLN A 126 25.16 -15.66 10.91
N PHE A 127 24.60 -16.84 11.23
CA PHE A 127 23.58 -17.48 10.39
C PHE A 127 22.33 -16.61 10.24
N LYS A 128 21.83 -16.04 11.34
CA LYS A 128 20.67 -15.13 11.31
C LYS A 128 21.00 -13.82 10.61
N LYS A 129 22.19 -13.25 10.82
CA LYS A 129 22.65 -12.05 10.12
C LYS A 129 22.59 -12.24 8.59
N LYS A 130 23.11 -13.35 8.07
CA LYS A 130 23.03 -13.66 6.62
C LYS A 130 21.60 -13.77 6.09
N HIS A 131 20.67 -14.30 6.90
CA HIS A 131 19.25 -14.32 6.53
C HIS A 131 18.64 -12.92 6.49
N ILE A 132 19.02 -12.05 7.43
CA ILE A 132 18.61 -10.65 7.45
C ILE A 132 19.11 -9.96 6.18
N GLU A 133 20.40 -10.09 5.85
CA GLU A 133 20.99 -9.53 4.63
C GLU A 133 20.22 -9.99 3.38
N ARG A 134 19.89 -11.28 3.29
CA ARG A 134 19.09 -11.82 2.18
C ARG A 134 17.70 -11.21 2.10
N PHE A 135 16.95 -11.15 3.21
CA PHE A 135 15.60 -10.57 3.21
C PHE A 135 15.62 -9.08 2.85
N LEU A 136 16.61 -8.34 3.34
CA LEU A 136 16.79 -6.93 2.99
C LEU A 136 17.15 -6.75 1.51
N ALA A 137 18.01 -7.62 0.95
CA ALA A 137 18.35 -7.62 -0.48
C ALA A 137 17.13 -7.97 -1.37
N ASP A 138 16.26 -8.87 -0.91
CA ASP A 138 14.98 -9.18 -1.56
C ASP A 138 13.99 -8.00 -1.44
N GLY A 139 14.30 -7.00 -0.62
CA GLY A 139 13.55 -5.75 -0.43
C GLY A 139 12.42 -5.84 0.59
N ASP A 140 12.40 -6.92 1.38
CA ASP A 140 11.55 -7.04 2.55
C ASP A 140 12.10 -6.20 3.70
N LYS A 141 11.24 -5.91 4.68
CA LYS A 141 11.66 -5.37 5.97
C LYS A 141 11.91 -6.52 6.93
N VAL A 142 12.78 -6.30 7.90
CA VAL A 142 13.08 -7.30 8.92
C VAL A 142 12.76 -6.74 10.30
N LYS A 143 11.93 -7.46 11.06
CA LYS A 143 11.76 -7.25 12.50
C LYS A 143 12.68 -8.20 13.24
N ALA A 144 13.80 -7.69 13.76
CA ALA A 144 14.68 -8.46 14.62
C ALA A 144 14.18 -8.36 16.07
N THR A 145 13.81 -9.49 16.66
CA THR A 145 13.19 -9.58 17.99
C THR A 145 14.05 -10.41 18.94
N ILE A 146 14.25 -9.95 20.16
CA ILE A 146 14.82 -10.71 21.27
C ILE A 146 13.73 -10.97 22.30
N PHE A 147 13.60 -12.23 22.70
CA PHE A 147 12.70 -12.64 23.79
C PHE A 147 13.47 -12.66 25.09
N MET A 148 13.00 -11.91 26.07
CA MET A 148 13.55 -11.92 27.43
C MET A 148 12.63 -12.78 28.30
N ARG A 149 13.15 -13.84 28.91
CA ARG A 149 12.37 -14.73 29.78
C ARG A 149 12.93 -14.75 31.20
N GLY A 150 12.03 -14.73 32.17
CA GLY A 150 12.37 -14.84 33.60
C GLY A 150 13.32 -13.74 34.06
N ARG A 151 14.47 -14.15 34.63
CA ARG A 151 15.48 -13.25 35.22
C ARG A 151 16.15 -12.30 34.21
N GLU A 152 16.05 -12.60 32.91
CA GLU A 152 16.64 -11.78 31.85
C GLU A 152 15.89 -10.45 31.64
N GLN A 153 14.67 -10.31 32.15
CA GLN A 153 13.92 -9.04 32.10
C GLN A 153 14.54 -7.93 32.93
N ALA A 154 15.38 -8.29 33.92
CA ALA A 154 16.16 -7.37 34.73
C ALA A 154 17.39 -6.82 33.98
N HIS A 155 17.75 -7.44 32.85
CA HIS A 155 18.94 -7.10 32.07
C HIS A 155 18.63 -6.75 30.60
N PRO A 156 17.79 -5.73 30.33
CA PRO A 156 17.44 -5.31 28.97
C PRO A 156 18.64 -4.86 28.14
N GLU A 157 19.74 -4.45 28.78
CA GLU A 157 21.00 -4.06 28.16
C GLU A 157 21.61 -5.17 27.30
N ILE A 158 21.41 -6.45 27.66
CA ILE A 158 21.90 -7.59 26.89
C ILE A 158 21.21 -7.63 25.52
N GLY A 159 19.88 -7.53 25.51
CA GLY A 159 19.11 -7.51 24.27
C GLY A 159 19.45 -6.31 23.40
N ARG A 160 19.57 -5.13 24.03
CA ARG A 160 19.92 -3.89 23.34
C ARG A 160 21.28 -4.01 22.65
N ARG A 161 22.31 -4.51 23.36
CA ARG A 161 23.66 -4.70 22.79
C ARG A 161 23.65 -5.62 21.58
N ILE A 162 22.88 -6.72 21.59
CA ILE A 162 22.78 -7.64 20.45
C ILE A 162 22.16 -6.95 19.24
N LEU A 163 21.08 -6.17 19.43
CA LEU A 163 20.43 -5.46 18.34
C LEU A 163 21.28 -4.30 17.81
N GLU A 164 21.96 -3.56 18.67
CA GLU A 164 22.91 -2.52 18.27
C GLU A 164 24.11 -3.09 17.52
N ARG A 165 24.66 -4.22 18.00
CA ARG A 165 25.70 -4.97 17.28
C ARG A 165 25.21 -5.38 15.89
N LEU A 166 23.98 -5.90 15.79
CA LEU A 166 23.39 -6.28 14.50
C LEU A 166 23.29 -5.10 13.53
N VAL A 167 22.80 -3.94 13.98
CA VAL A 167 22.74 -2.74 13.14
C VAL A 167 24.14 -2.31 12.70
N LYS A 168 25.11 -2.32 13.61
CA LYS A 168 26.50 -1.96 13.32
C LYS A 168 27.13 -2.92 12.31
N ASP A 169 26.92 -4.23 12.47
CA ASP A 169 27.49 -5.27 11.62
C ASP A 169 26.85 -5.29 10.22
N LEU A 170 25.61 -4.81 10.08
CA LEU A 170 24.93 -4.61 8.79
C LEU A 170 25.31 -3.27 8.12
N GLY A 171 25.80 -2.31 8.93
CA GLY A 171 26.41 -1.07 8.46
C GLY A 171 25.51 -0.22 7.58
N ASP A 172 26.11 0.42 6.58
CA ASP A 172 25.46 1.37 5.69
C ASP A 172 24.43 0.77 4.72
N GLN A 173 24.33 -0.56 4.64
CA GLN A 173 23.39 -1.24 3.74
C GLN A 173 21.94 -1.19 4.25
N VAL A 174 21.75 -0.84 5.51
CA VAL A 174 20.45 -0.91 6.18
C VAL A 174 20.07 0.43 6.81
N THR A 175 18.78 0.74 6.75
CA THR A 175 18.19 1.84 7.48
C THR A 175 17.44 1.27 8.68
N GLN A 176 17.75 1.77 9.87
CA GLN A 176 17.00 1.43 11.07
C GLN A 176 15.75 2.29 11.15
N GLU A 177 14.57 1.70 10.93
CA GLU A 177 13.28 2.42 11.00
C GLU A 177 12.82 2.62 12.45
N THR A 178 13.11 1.64 13.31
CA THR A 178 12.75 1.69 14.72
C THR A 178 13.97 1.34 15.55
N MET A 179 14.39 2.24 16.44
CA MET A 179 15.45 1.94 17.42
C MET A 179 15.04 0.76 18.33
N PRO A 180 16.01 0.06 18.97
CA PRO A 180 15.69 -1.07 19.83
C PRO A 180 14.75 -0.63 20.96
N ARG A 181 13.50 -1.08 20.89
CA ARG A 181 12.45 -0.72 21.85
C ARG A 181 11.87 -1.96 22.51
N ARG A 182 11.51 -1.82 23.78
CA ARG A 182 10.90 -2.88 24.56
C ARG A 182 9.38 -2.88 24.36
N GLU A 183 8.83 -4.06 24.12
CA GLU A 183 7.40 -4.32 24.03
C GLU A 183 7.10 -5.58 24.87
N GLY A 184 6.62 -5.36 26.10
CA GLY A 184 6.38 -6.41 27.09
C GLY A 184 7.65 -7.23 27.39
N ASN A 185 7.59 -8.52 27.07
CA ASN A 185 8.67 -9.48 27.27
C ASN A 185 9.63 -9.57 26.09
N THR A 186 9.52 -8.67 25.11
CA THR A 186 10.36 -8.65 23.92
C THR A 186 11.04 -7.30 23.74
N MET A 187 12.17 -7.31 23.04
CA MET A 187 12.81 -6.12 22.51
C MET A 187 12.98 -6.30 21.02
N HIS A 188 12.63 -5.29 20.22
CA HIS A 188 12.75 -5.42 18.77
C HIS A 188 13.25 -4.14 18.10
N THR A 189 13.82 -4.31 16.91
CA THR A 189 14.18 -3.25 15.97
C THR A 189 13.61 -3.62 14.60
N ILE A 190 13.25 -2.62 13.79
CA ILE A 190 12.82 -2.83 12.41
C ILE A 190 13.89 -2.25 11.48
N LEU A 191 14.34 -3.07 10.55
CA LEU A 191 15.37 -2.76 9.57
C LEU A 191 14.77 -2.81 8.17
N SER A 192 15.17 -1.88 7.33
CA SER A 192 14.88 -1.90 5.90
C SER A 192 16.15 -1.70 5.10
N GLN A 193 16.16 -2.14 3.84
CA GLN A 193 17.27 -1.84 2.95
C GLN A 193 17.40 -0.32 2.78
N ARG A 194 18.63 0.19 2.90
CA ARG A 194 18.92 1.56 2.51
C ARG A 194 18.72 1.65 1.01
N THR A 195 17.61 2.24 0.58
CA THR A 195 17.38 2.47 -0.84
C THR A 195 18.43 3.47 -1.31
N PRO A 196 19.36 3.14 -2.23
CA PRO A 196 20.11 4.19 -2.91
C PRO A 196 19.05 5.03 -3.61
N SER A 197 19.01 6.33 -3.32
CA SER A 197 18.05 7.26 -3.91
C SER A 197 17.94 6.98 -5.41
N ARG A 198 16.85 6.33 -5.84
CA ARG A 198 16.52 6.11 -7.26
C ARG A 198 16.11 7.45 -7.87
N GLY A 199 17.09 8.33 -8.04
CA GLY A 199 16.91 9.72 -8.44
C GLY A 199 18.15 10.39 -9.02
N ALA A 200 19.15 9.64 -9.49
CA ALA A 200 20.35 10.22 -10.10
C ALA A 200 20.99 9.36 -11.21
N ASP A 201 20.18 8.70 -12.05
CA ASP A 201 20.70 8.07 -13.28
C ASP A 201 19.70 8.22 -14.43
N LYS A 202 19.65 9.45 -14.96
CA LYS A 202 19.30 9.76 -16.36
C LYS A 202 19.98 11.08 -16.75
N LYS A 203 21.27 11.01 -17.09
CA LYS A 203 21.92 11.94 -18.03
C LYS A 203 23.27 11.36 -18.47
N SER A 204 23.28 10.78 -19.67
CA SER A 204 24.32 10.87 -20.70
C SER A 204 23.80 10.24 -21.97
#